data_AF-A0A409X3W3-F1
#
_entry.id   AF-A0A409X3W3-F1
#
_cell.length_a   1.000
_cell.length_b   1.000
_cell.length_c   1.000
_cell.angle_alpha   90.00
_cell.angle_beta   90.00
_cell.angle_gamma   90.00
#
_symmetry.space_group_name_H-M   'P 1'
#
loop_
_entity.id
_entity.type
_entity.pdbx_description
1 polymer ?
#
loop_
_entity_poly.entity_id
_entity_poly.type
_entity_poly.pdbx_seq_one_letter_code
_entity_poly.pdbx_strand_id
1 'polypeptide(L)'
;MDSEYAHLFANNFPPNLLLSRIGLSNLLSYMGTGQGSGTKRFLSNLATNRPNKFFFSSLSDITQVFEVAFQRNVTTYGHSLNRGYLAKAAAGCFDICVWGQPNKILGLQPDGRDNDAGVRAKFEPYWAETVQEAWSNFLGPLLDGDLTTILPEQKRAWKDAYNFLIGLQIFGFESGLTVFQCANNLSLAGLCHQPTVKDVAQWMSFSSGKHLGAQKALYGPLGFQADGTPTQSIYAIFYGLWKYLDIHLTDQDKADLGFGAMFLEHVLCKVERYDKRWPGEFLERSKNVEKENRPWIPGENTTNGDAFPFPLTIDRQAFQEILDSIKNN
;
A
#
# COMPACT_ATOMS: atom_id res chain seq x y z
N MET A 1 10.29 -5.58 -10.95
CA MET A 1 10.45 -4.33 -10.19
C MET A 1 9.38 -4.29 -9.10
N ASP A 2 9.74 -4.75 -7.91
CA ASP A 2 9.00 -4.39 -6.71
C ASP A 2 8.81 -2.87 -6.70
N SER A 3 7.58 -2.39 -6.50
CA SER A 3 7.29 -0.95 -6.45
C SER A 3 8.36 -0.21 -5.63
N GLU A 4 8.71 1.04 -5.95
CA GLU A 4 9.75 1.78 -5.19
C GLU A 4 9.52 1.69 -3.67
N TYR A 5 8.25 1.65 -3.26
CA TYR A 5 7.85 1.37 -1.89
C TYR A 5 8.28 -0.02 -1.38
N ALA A 6 7.97 -1.09 -2.09
CA ALA A 6 8.37 -2.45 -1.72
C ALA A 6 9.90 -2.59 -1.68
N HIS A 7 10.63 -1.94 -2.59
CA HIS A 7 12.09 -1.87 -2.54
C HIS A 7 12.60 -1.13 -1.29
N LEU A 8 12.02 0.04 -0.98
CA LEU A 8 12.36 0.78 0.24
C LEU A 8 12.04 -0.01 1.51
N PHE A 9 10.90 -0.70 1.53
CA PHE A 9 10.50 -1.56 2.64
C PHE A 9 11.49 -2.71 2.81
N ALA A 10 11.70 -3.55 1.79
CA ALA A 10 12.64 -4.68 1.85
C ALA A 10 14.06 -4.24 2.21
N ASN A 11 14.50 -3.08 1.72
CA ASN A 11 15.81 -2.56 2.05
C ASN A 11 15.93 -2.10 3.49
N ASN A 12 14.86 -1.65 4.16
CA ASN A 12 14.94 -1.07 5.51
C ASN A 12 14.33 -1.95 6.61
N PHE A 13 13.56 -2.98 6.23
CA PHE A 13 12.94 -3.97 7.10
C PHE A 13 13.51 -5.35 6.81
N PRO A 14 14.65 -5.70 7.44
CA PRO A 14 15.23 -7.02 7.26
C PRO A 14 14.27 -8.08 7.84
N PRO A 15 13.88 -9.10 7.06
CA PRO A 15 12.83 -10.04 7.45
C PRO A 15 13.09 -10.75 8.80
N ASN A 16 14.33 -11.14 9.07
CA ASN A 16 14.72 -11.80 10.32
C ASN A 16 14.44 -10.95 11.58
N LEU A 17 14.57 -9.61 11.50
CA LEU A 17 14.24 -8.76 12.63
C LEU A 17 12.73 -8.60 12.81
N LEU A 18 11.95 -8.73 11.73
CA LEU A 18 10.49 -8.71 11.80
C LEU A 18 9.93 -9.93 12.54
N LEU A 19 10.66 -11.05 12.55
CA LEU A 19 10.34 -12.24 13.34
C LEU A 19 10.66 -12.10 14.83
N SER A 20 11.24 -10.99 15.29
CA SER A 20 11.47 -10.78 16.72
C SER A 20 10.21 -10.28 17.43
N ARG A 21 10.21 -10.37 18.76
CA ARG A 21 9.15 -9.84 19.64
C ARG A 21 8.77 -8.38 19.35
N ILE A 22 9.73 -7.54 18.96
CA ILE A 22 9.53 -6.12 18.67
C ILE A 22 9.32 -5.82 17.17
N GLY A 23 9.21 -6.87 16.35
CA GLY A 23 9.08 -6.75 14.90
C GLY A 23 7.84 -5.95 14.48
N LEU A 24 6.67 -6.29 15.02
CA LEU A 24 5.44 -5.58 14.70
C LEU A 24 5.46 -4.13 15.16
N SER A 25 6.02 -3.83 16.33
CA SER A 25 6.16 -2.46 16.84
C SER A 25 6.98 -1.59 15.88
N ASN A 26 8.07 -2.13 15.34
CA ASN A 26 8.85 -1.48 14.29
C ASN A 26 8.04 -1.29 13.00
N LEU A 27 7.29 -2.31 12.56
CA LEU A 27 6.45 -2.21 11.35
C LEU A 27 5.36 -1.14 11.48
N LEU A 28 4.65 -1.12 12.60
CA LEU A 28 3.61 -0.12 12.89
C LEU A 28 4.20 1.29 12.94
N SER A 29 5.39 1.45 13.53
CA SER A 29 6.14 2.70 13.50
C SER A 29 6.54 3.13 12.09
N TYR A 30 6.89 2.19 11.21
CA TYR A 30 7.22 2.48 9.81
C TYR A 30 6.01 2.92 9.00
N MET A 31 4.83 2.38 9.27
CA MET A 31 3.60 2.81 8.61
C MET A 31 3.29 4.30 8.86
N GLY A 32 3.85 4.90 9.93
CA GLY A 32 3.84 6.35 10.16
C GLY A 32 4.69 7.18 9.18
N THR A 33 5.58 6.55 8.40
CA THR A 33 6.60 7.25 7.60
C THR A 33 6.20 7.55 6.15
N GLY A 34 5.06 7.05 5.66
CA GLY A 34 4.53 7.26 4.29
C GLY A 34 5.50 6.91 3.15
N GLN A 35 5.26 7.46 1.96
CA GLN A 35 5.85 6.97 0.71
C GLN A 35 6.47 8.07 -0.18
N GLY A 36 6.89 9.19 0.42
CA GLY A 36 7.39 10.35 -0.31
C GLY A 36 8.92 10.40 -0.45
N SER A 37 9.42 11.36 -1.22
CA SER A 37 10.86 11.66 -1.32
C SER A 37 11.50 12.00 0.04
N GLY A 38 10.73 12.60 0.95
CA GLY A 38 11.12 12.81 2.34
C GLY A 38 11.43 11.51 3.08
N THR A 39 10.54 10.51 2.95
CA THR A 39 10.71 9.16 3.53
C THR A 39 11.97 8.50 3.00
N LYS A 40 12.18 8.52 1.67
CA LYS A 40 13.37 7.95 1.04
C LYS A 40 14.66 8.52 1.62
N ARG A 41 14.75 9.85 1.72
CA ARG A 41 15.92 10.54 2.29
C ARG A 41 16.16 10.19 3.77
N PHE A 42 15.09 10.10 4.57
CA PHE A 42 15.21 9.69 5.97
C PHE A 42 15.70 8.26 6.11
N LEU A 43 15.09 7.32 5.38
CA LEU A 43 15.49 5.92 5.38
C LEU A 43 16.93 5.77 4.89
N SER A 44 17.35 6.49 3.85
CA SER A 44 18.74 6.52 3.41
C SER A 44 19.68 7.03 4.51
N ASN A 45 19.31 8.09 5.21
CA ASN A 45 20.11 8.60 6.33
C ASN A 45 20.19 7.59 7.48
N LEU A 46 19.10 6.90 7.82
CA LEU A 46 19.15 5.84 8.83
C LEU A 46 20.01 4.67 8.39
N ALA A 47 19.82 4.20 7.16
CA ALA A 47 20.58 3.08 6.60
C ALA A 47 22.10 3.35 6.57
N THR A 48 22.52 4.59 6.33
CA THR A 48 23.94 4.97 6.36
C THR A 48 24.50 5.04 7.78
N ASN A 49 23.68 5.41 8.77
CA ASN A 49 24.15 5.71 10.13
C ASN A 49 23.82 4.62 11.16
N ARG A 50 23.05 3.58 10.81
CA ARG A 50 22.63 2.51 11.71
C ARG A 50 22.81 1.14 11.06
N PRO A 51 23.42 0.17 11.76
CA PRO A 51 23.62 -1.18 11.22
C PRO A 51 22.29 -1.91 10.98
N ASN A 52 21.28 -1.64 11.81
CA ASN A 52 19.96 -2.28 11.74
C ASN A 52 18.94 -1.46 10.93
N LYS A 53 19.40 -0.45 10.17
CA LYS A 53 18.56 0.36 9.28
C LYS A 53 17.40 1.02 10.03
N PHE A 54 16.14 0.76 9.66
CA PHE A 54 14.97 1.30 10.37
C PHE A 54 14.61 0.54 11.66
N PHE A 55 15.27 -0.58 11.96
CA PHE A 55 14.91 -1.36 13.15
C PHE A 55 15.47 -0.72 14.44
N PHE A 56 14.56 -0.44 15.37
CA PHE A 56 14.83 0.11 16.70
C PHE A 56 14.73 -0.98 17.76
N SER A 57 15.49 -0.84 18.84
CA SER A 57 15.53 -1.83 19.94
C SER A 57 14.52 -1.56 21.05
N SER A 58 13.98 -0.34 21.13
CA SER A 58 13.05 0.08 22.18
C SER A 58 12.23 1.30 21.79
N LEU A 59 11.15 1.55 22.53
CA LEU A 59 10.39 2.81 22.47
C LEU A 59 11.28 4.04 22.69
N SER A 60 12.29 3.94 23.57
CA SER A 60 13.20 5.06 23.84
C SER A 60 14.08 5.38 22.64
N ASP A 61 14.63 4.35 21.99
CA ASP A 61 15.49 4.49 20.81
C ASP A 61 14.73 5.15 19.65
N ILE A 62 13.52 4.64 19.33
CA ILE A 62 12.72 5.24 18.26
C ILE A 62 12.28 6.66 18.61
N THR A 63 11.85 6.91 19.84
CA THR A 63 11.44 8.24 20.29
C THR A 63 12.57 9.25 20.12
N GLN A 64 13.79 8.90 20.55
CA GLN A 64 14.94 9.80 20.45
C GLN A 64 15.26 10.18 18.99
N VAL A 65 15.26 9.19 18.08
CA VAL A 65 15.58 9.42 16.67
C VAL A 65 14.54 10.33 16.01
N PHE A 66 13.25 10.08 16.29
CA PHE A 66 12.16 10.85 15.73
C PHE A 66 12.03 12.24 16.37
N GLU A 67 12.36 12.40 17.66
CA GLU A 67 12.41 13.71 18.33
C GLU A 67 13.49 14.59 17.69
N VAL A 68 14.69 14.05 17.43
CA VAL A 68 15.74 14.80 16.72
C VAL A 68 15.28 15.23 15.32
N ALA A 69 14.60 14.35 14.59
CA ALA A 69 14.04 14.69 13.27
C ALA A 69 12.96 15.77 13.37
N PHE A 70 12.05 15.66 14.34
CA PHE A 70 11.01 16.63 14.60
C PHE A 70 11.58 18.01 14.95
N GLN A 71 12.53 18.09 15.90
CA GLN A 71 13.16 19.36 16.31
C GLN A 71 13.89 20.05 15.14
N ARG A 72 14.57 19.29 14.27
CA ARG A 72 15.20 19.83 13.05
C ARG A 72 14.17 20.47 12.12
N ASN A 73 13.05 19.81 11.91
CA ASN A 73 11.99 20.32 11.06
C ASN A 73 11.29 21.53 11.68
N VAL A 74 11.03 21.52 12.99
CA VAL A 74 10.51 22.68 13.72
C VAL A 74 11.46 23.87 13.61
N THR A 75 12.77 23.67 13.72
CA THR A 75 13.77 24.73 13.56
C THR A 75 13.77 25.31 12.15
N THR A 76 13.56 24.46 11.15
CA THR A 76 13.61 24.85 9.73
C THR A 76 12.31 25.49 9.25
N TYR A 77 11.16 25.00 9.73
CA TYR A 77 9.84 25.33 9.19
C TYR A 77 8.89 25.99 10.20
N GLY A 78 9.27 26.08 11.48
CA GLY A 78 8.44 26.56 12.59
C GLY A 78 7.50 25.50 13.18
N HIS A 79 6.97 25.78 14.38
CA HIS A 79 5.97 24.92 15.05
C HIS A 79 4.59 24.96 14.36
N SER A 80 4.24 26.09 13.75
CA SER A 80 2.96 26.31 13.09
C SER A 80 3.13 26.23 11.58
N LEU A 81 2.53 25.20 10.96
CA LEU A 81 2.42 25.04 9.51
C LEU A 81 1.86 26.35 8.90
N ASN A 82 2.69 27.13 8.21
CA ASN A 82 2.21 28.29 7.49
C ASN A 82 1.37 27.82 6.30
N ARG A 83 0.05 27.75 6.49
CA ARG A 83 -0.93 27.24 5.51
C ARG A 83 -0.83 27.95 4.15
N GLY A 84 -0.36 29.20 4.11
CA GLY A 84 -0.17 29.97 2.88
C GLY A 84 0.97 29.46 1.98
N TYR A 85 1.99 28.80 2.56
CA TYR A 85 3.10 28.21 1.81
C TYR A 85 2.72 26.82 1.24
N LEU A 86 1.91 26.06 1.98
CA LEU A 86 1.44 24.73 1.59
C LEU A 86 0.38 24.77 0.49
N ALA A 87 -0.53 25.76 0.51
CA ALA A 87 -1.59 25.92 -0.49
C ALA A 87 -1.07 26.14 -1.92
N LYS A 88 0.19 26.57 -2.09
CA LYS A 88 0.81 26.80 -3.40
C LYS A 88 1.72 25.67 -3.90
N ALA A 89 2.13 24.74 -3.03
CA ALA A 89 3.19 23.75 -3.36
C ALA A 89 2.86 22.29 -3.02
N ALA A 90 1.82 21.99 -2.24
CA ALA A 90 1.43 20.62 -1.93
C ALA A 90 -0.08 20.49 -1.78
N ALA A 91 -0.65 19.35 -2.19
CA ALA A 91 -2.03 19.02 -1.86
C ALA A 91 -2.26 19.26 -0.36
N GLY A 92 -3.36 19.91 0.02
CA GLY A 92 -3.64 20.42 1.38
C GLY A 92 -3.72 19.38 2.51
N CYS A 93 -3.14 18.20 2.32
CA CYS A 93 -3.06 17.10 3.26
C CYS A 93 -1.64 16.78 3.75
N PHE A 94 -0.56 17.39 3.23
CA PHE A 94 0.83 17.01 3.58
C PHE A 94 1.35 17.72 4.86
N ASP A 95 1.59 16.97 5.94
CA ASP A 95 2.26 17.47 7.16
C ASP A 95 3.80 17.45 7.04
N ILE A 96 4.39 18.59 6.68
CA ILE A 96 5.84 18.77 6.50
C ILE A 96 6.66 18.72 7.80
N CYS A 97 6.03 18.73 8.98
CA CYS A 97 6.76 18.77 10.24
C CYS A 97 7.52 17.47 10.50
N VAL A 98 7.16 16.37 9.83
CA VAL A 98 8.10 15.27 9.66
C VAL A 98 8.18 14.74 8.23
N TRP A 99 7.09 14.37 7.54
CA TRP A 99 7.21 13.60 6.28
C TRP A 99 6.14 13.85 5.19
N GLY A 100 5.28 14.85 5.32
CA GLY A 100 4.23 15.12 4.35
C GLY A 100 3.19 13.99 4.29
N GLN A 101 2.73 13.45 5.43
CA GLN A 101 1.70 12.42 5.40
C GLN A 101 0.36 13.01 5.01
N PRO A 102 -0.39 12.43 4.06
CA PRO A 102 -1.79 12.81 3.79
C PRO A 102 -2.75 12.40 4.92
N ASN A 103 -2.26 11.66 5.94
CA ASN A 103 -3.03 11.17 7.07
C ASN A 103 -2.47 11.70 8.40
N LYS A 104 -3.23 12.59 9.05
CA LYS A 104 -2.88 13.19 10.34
C LYS A 104 -2.71 12.16 11.46
N ILE A 105 -3.51 11.10 11.44
CA ILE A 105 -3.47 10.02 12.44
C ILE A 105 -2.10 9.32 12.46
N LEU A 106 -1.44 9.26 11.30
CA LEU A 106 -0.12 8.65 11.14
C LEU A 106 1.03 9.66 11.26
N GLY A 107 0.72 10.95 11.33
CA GLY A 107 1.68 12.00 11.61
C GLY A 107 2.27 11.88 13.01
N LEU A 108 3.35 12.63 13.22
CA LEU A 108 4.00 12.78 14.53
C LEU A 108 3.42 13.95 15.32
N GLN A 109 2.59 14.79 14.69
CA GLN A 109 1.73 15.71 15.42
C GLN A 109 0.67 14.90 16.16
N PRO A 110 0.42 15.18 17.45
CA PRO A 110 -0.73 14.62 18.14
C PRO A 110 -2.01 15.00 17.39
N ASP A 111 -2.97 14.09 17.31
CA ASP A 111 -4.32 14.49 16.93
C ASP A 111 -4.77 15.59 17.89
N GLY A 112 -5.47 16.60 17.38
CA GLY A 112 -5.82 17.85 18.09
C GLY A 112 -6.64 17.72 19.38
N ARG A 113 -6.74 16.52 19.96
CA ARG A 113 -7.20 16.24 21.31
C ARG A 113 -6.08 16.32 22.35
N ASP A 114 -4.80 16.18 21.97
CA ASP A 114 -3.69 16.12 22.93
C ASP A 114 -2.37 16.69 22.39
N ASN A 115 -2.38 17.98 22.03
CA ASN A 115 -1.28 18.69 21.35
C ASN A 115 0.10 18.64 22.05
N ASP A 116 0.17 18.15 23.30
CA ASP A 116 1.38 18.15 24.14
C ASP A 116 1.95 16.75 24.44
N ALA A 117 1.37 15.67 23.90
CA ALA A 117 1.79 14.31 24.27
C ALA A 117 3.16 13.88 23.68
N GLY A 118 3.68 14.62 22.69
CA GLY A 118 5.02 14.46 22.12
C GLY A 118 5.24 13.20 21.27
N VAL A 119 6.46 13.04 20.76
CA VAL A 119 6.86 11.90 19.89
C VAL A 119 6.70 10.55 20.58
N ARG A 120 6.90 10.50 21.90
CA ARG A 120 6.77 9.27 22.68
C ARG A 120 5.34 8.72 22.65
N ALA A 121 4.35 9.57 22.92
CA ALA A 121 2.94 9.17 22.98
C ALA A 121 2.44 8.65 21.62
N LYS A 122 3.05 9.10 20.51
CA LYS A 122 2.76 8.55 19.17
C LYS A 122 3.14 7.08 19.04
N PHE A 123 4.30 6.69 19.55
CA PHE A 123 4.83 5.33 19.38
C PHE A 123 4.44 4.39 20.52
N GLU A 124 4.16 4.91 21.70
CA GLU A 124 3.83 4.11 22.88
C GLU A 124 2.73 3.06 22.62
N PRO A 125 1.61 3.35 21.93
CA PRO A 125 0.62 2.33 21.60
C PRO A 125 1.14 1.18 20.73
N TYR A 126 2.14 1.42 19.88
CA TYR A 126 2.71 0.40 18.99
C TYR A 126 3.71 -0.48 19.71
N TRP A 127 4.30 0.03 20.79
CA TRP A 127 5.34 -0.61 21.59
C TRP A 127 4.82 -1.19 22.90
N ALA A 128 3.50 -1.14 23.12
CA ALA A 128 2.86 -1.73 24.29
C ALA A 128 3.16 -3.23 24.39
N GLU A 129 3.33 -3.72 25.62
CA GLU A 129 3.64 -5.13 25.88
C GLU A 129 2.58 -6.06 25.30
N THR A 130 1.30 -5.69 25.41
CA THR A 130 0.18 -6.45 24.84
C THR A 130 0.28 -6.63 23.32
N VAL A 131 0.82 -5.64 22.60
CA VAL A 131 1.04 -5.74 21.15
C VAL A 131 2.18 -6.69 20.84
N GLN A 132 3.27 -6.61 21.61
CA GLN A 132 4.43 -7.50 21.45
C GLN A 132 4.09 -8.96 21.80
N GLU A 133 3.30 -9.18 22.84
CA GLU A 133 2.79 -10.51 23.22
C GLU A 133 1.85 -11.07 22.13
N ALA A 134 0.92 -10.27 21.63
CA ALA A 134 0.05 -10.66 20.53
C ALA A 134 0.84 -11.00 19.27
N TRP A 135 1.92 -10.26 18.99
CA TRP A 135 2.82 -10.53 17.88
C TRP A 135 3.59 -11.83 18.04
N SER A 136 4.20 -12.07 19.20
CA SER A 136 4.88 -13.32 19.51
C SER A 136 3.94 -14.53 19.37
N ASN A 137 2.69 -14.39 19.84
CA ASN A 137 1.66 -15.43 19.68
C ASN A 137 1.25 -15.64 18.22
N PHE A 138 1.16 -14.56 17.43
CA PHE A 138 0.87 -14.63 16.01
C PHE A 138 1.99 -15.35 15.23
N LEU A 139 3.25 -15.05 15.55
CA LEU A 139 4.42 -15.71 14.97
C LEU A 139 4.52 -17.17 15.39
N GLY A 140 4.22 -17.49 16.65
CA GLY A 140 4.29 -18.84 17.19
C GLY A 140 5.69 -19.44 16.98
N PRO A 141 5.82 -20.60 16.32
CA PRO A 141 7.13 -21.24 16.05
C PRO A 141 8.10 -20.41 15.21
N LEU A 142 7.63 -19.35 14.54
CA LEU A 142 8.45 -18.49 13.71
C LEU A 142 9.21 -17.42 14.51
N LEU A 143 8.87 -17.21 15.78
CA LEU A 143 9.49 -16.21 16.65
C LEU A 143 11.02 -16.45 16.71
N ASP A 144 11.79 -15.39 16.44
CA ASP A 144 13.26 -15.39 16.38
C ASP A 144 13.86 -16.43 15.41
N GLY A 145 13.06 -16.92 14.47
CA GLY A 145 13.47 -17.88 13.45
C GLY A 145 14.03 -17.23 12.18
N ASP A 146 14.05 -18.02 11.09
CA ASP A 146 14.50 -17.58 9.78
C ASP A 146 13.35 -17.69 8.76
N LEU A 147 12.96 -16.54 8.19
CA LEU A 147 11.91 -16.45 7.17
C LEU A 147 12.21 -17.27 5.92
N THR A 148 13.49 -17.56 5.61
CA THR A 148 13.87 -18.38 4.45
C THR A 148 13.53 -19.86 4.64
N THR A 149 13.26 -20.29 5.88
CA THR A 149 12.93 -21.68 6.21
C THR A 149 11.41 -21.94 6.19
N ILE A 150 10.60 -20.90 6.04
CA ILE A 150 9.13 -21.03 6.04
C ILE A 150 8.67 -21.60 4.70
N LEU A 151 8.07 -22.79 4.77
CA LEU A 151 7.45 -23.41 3.61
C LEU A 151 6.14 -22.69 3.24
N PRO A 152 5.77 -22.63 1.95
CA PRO A 152 4.56 -21.93 1.51
C PRO A 152 3.30 -22.30 2.29
N GLU A 153 3.09 -23.58 2.59
CA GLU A 153 1.95 -24.10 3.35
C GLU A 153 1.90 -23.68 4.83
N GLN A 154 3.02 -23.20 5.37
CA GLN A 154 3.10 -22.67 6.73
C GLN A 154 2.74 -21.18 6.79
N LYS A 155 2.67 -20.50 5.64
CA LYS A 155 2.32 -19.09 5.58
C LYS A 155 0.83 -18.92 5.84
N ARG A 156 0.49 -17.97 6.70
CA ARG A 156 -0.91 -17.61 6.95
C ARG A 156 -1.51 -16.95 5.71
N ALA A 157 -2.83 -17.00 5.57
CA ALA A 157 -3.50 -16.21 4.54
C ALA A 157 -3.36 -14.71 4.83
N TRP A 158 -3.34 -13.88 3.78
CA TRP A 158 -3.30 -12.42 3.94
C TRP A 158 -4.43 -11.91 4.85
N LYS A 159 -5.63 -12.48 4.68
CA LYS A 159 -6.82 -12.12 5.45
C LYS A 159 -6.66 -12.37 6.95
N ASP A 160 -5.92 -13.41 7.34
CA ASP A 160 -5.65 -13.70 8.75
C ASP A 160 -4.72 -12.64 9.35
N ALA A 161 -3.70 -12.21 8.62
CA ALA A 161 -2.82 -11.11 9.02
C ALA A 161 -3.59 -9.78 9.13
N TYR A 162 -4.48 -9.51 8.17
CA TYR A 162 -5.36 -8.34 8.20
C TYR A 162 -6.29 -8.33 9.42
N ASN A 163 -6.97 -9.45 9.68
CA ASN A 163 -7.87 -9.59 10.84
C ASN A 163 -7.12 -9.53 12.16
N PHE A 164 -5.91 -10.11 12.23
CA PHE A 164 -5.03 -10.00 13.39
C PHE A 164 -4.73 -8.52 13.69
N LEU A 165 -4.29 -7.75 12.70
CA LEU A 165 -3.96 -6.33 12.89
C LEU A 165 -5.17 -5.50 13.34
N ILE A 166 -6.36 -5.76 12.78
CA ILE A 166 -7.60 -5.13 13.26
C ILE A 166 -7.88 -5.53 14.72
N GLY A 167 -7.68 -6.80 15.07
CA GLY A 167 -7.92 -7.34 16.40
C GLY A 167 -7.08 -6.67 17.50
N LEU A 168 -5.95 -6.05 17.14
CA LEU A 168 -5.13 -5.27 18.08
C LEU A 168 -5.82 -3.98 18.56
N GLN A 169 -6.82 -3.48 17.83
CA GLN A 169 -7.57 -2.26 18.15
C GLN A 169 -6.67 -1.05 18.43
N ILE A 170 -5.55 -0.96 17.69
CA ILE A 170 -4.63 0.17 17.77
C ILE A 170 -5.20 1.35 17.00
N PHE A 171 -5.24 2.52 17.62
CA PHE A 171 -5.73 3.74 16.99
C PHE A 171 -5.02 4.05 15.65
N GLY A 172 -5.80 4.20 14.58
CA GLY A 172 -5.32 4.39 13.21
C GLY A 172 -5.09 3.11 12.42
N PHE A 173 -5.22 1.94 13.07
CA PHE A 173 -5.13 0.61 12.48
C PHE A 173 -6.41 -0.23 12.70
N GLU A 174 -7.48 0.34 13.27
CA GLU A 174 -8.71 -0.42 13.53
C GLU A 174 -9.46 -0.79 12.24
N SER A 175 -9.27 -0.03 11.15
CA SER A 175 -9.91 -0.28 9.86
C SER A 175 -9.25 0.50 8.71
N GLY A 176 -9.73 0.27 7.49
CA GLY A 176 -9.40 1.10 6.32
C GLY A 176 -8.06 0.77 5.65
N LEU A 177 -7.54 1.76 4.92
CA LEU A 177 -6.37 1.61 4.04
C LEU A 177 -5.07 1.35 4.81
N THR A 178 -4.89 1.96 5.98
CA THR A 178 -3.65 1.82 6.76
C THR A 178 -3.40 0.36 7.14
N VAL A 179 -4.40 -0.31 7.73
CA VAL A 179 -4.28 -1.71 8.13
C VAL A 179 -4.19 -2.65 6.92
N PHE A 180 -4.87 -2.31 5.81
CA PHE A 180 -4.72 -3.02 4.53
C PHE A 180 -3.27 -2.98 4.02
N GLN A 181 -2.66 -1.80 4.01
CA GLN A 181 -1.27 -1.63 3.59
C GLN A 181 -0.28 -2.31 4.55
N CYS A 182 -0.57 -2.28 5.86
CA CYS A 182 0.24 -2.96 6.86
C CYS A 182 0.22 -4.49 6.67
N ALA A 183 -0.96 -5.07 6.42
CA ALA A 183 -1.11 -6.49 6.08
C ALA A 183 -0.37 -6.83 4.77
N ASN A 184 -0.43 -5.93 3.77
CA ASN A 184 0.35 -6.12 2.54
C ASN A 184 1.86 -6.13 2.80
N ASN A 185 2.38 -5.29 3.70
CA ASN A 185 3.80 -5.32 4.07
C ASN A 185 4.22 -6.64 4.72
N LEU A 186 3.36 -7.26 5.51
CA LEU A 186 3.61 -8.60 6.05
C LEU A 186 3.74 -9.63 4.92
N SER A 187 2.92 -9.51 3.86
CA SER A 187 3.03 -10.39 2.69
C SER A 187 4.31 -10.12 1.88
N LEU A 188 4.71 -8.84 1.73
CA LEU A 188 5.97 -8.46 1.08
C LEU A 188 7.20 -8.94 1.86
N ALA A 189 7.11 -8.97 3.19
CA ALA A 189 8.14 -9.57 4.06
C ALA A 189 8.15 -11.10 4.01
N GLY A 190 7.17 -11.73 3.34
CA GLY A 190 7.06 -13.17 3.19
C GLY A 190 6.42 -13.91 4.36
N LEU A 191 5.82 -13.20 5.33
CA LEU A 191 5.19 -13.79 6.53
C LEU A 191 3.80 -14.38 6.28
N CYS A 192 3.10 -13.85 5.30
CA CYS A 192 1.82 -14.37 4.85
C CYS A 192 1.78 -14.42 3.32
N HIS A 193 0.80 -15.13 2.78
CA HIS A 193 0.55 -15.07 1.34
C HIS A 193 0.15 -13.65 0.92
N GLN A 194 0.42 -13.30 -0.34
CA GLN A 194 -0.17 -12.11 -0.95
C GLN A 194 -1.70 -12.27 -1.01
N PRO A 195 -2.46 -11.15 -0.98
CA PRO A 195 -3.91 -11.24 -1.07
C PRO A 195 -4.34 -11.75 -2.45
N THR A 196 -5.40 -12.53 -2.46
CA THR A 196 -6.05 -12.97 -3.70
C THR A 196 -6.92 -11.85 -4.28
N VAL A 197 -7.35 -12.01 -5.54
CA VAL A 197 -8.37 -11.15 -6.16
C VAL A 197 -9.63 -11.08 -5.30
N LYS A 198 -10.01 -12.22 -4.69
CA LYS A 198 -11.18 -12.30 -3.80
C LYS A 198 -10.97 -11.49 -2.53
N ASP A 199 -9.79 -11.55 -1.91
CA ASP A 199 -9.50 -10.81 -0.68
C ASP A 199 -9.59 -9.29 -0.92
N VAL A 200 -8.95 -8.80 -1.99
CA VAL A 200 -8.95 -7.37 -2.33
C VAL A 200 -10.36 -6.90 -2.72
N ALA A 201 -11.07 -7.65 -3.56
CA ALA A 201 -12.44 -7.30 -3.95
C ALA A 201 -13.41 -7.28 -2.76
N GLN A 202 -13.30 -8.25 -1.85
CA GLN A 202 -14.07 -8.25 -0.61
C GLN A 202 -13.76 -7.02 0.23
N TRP A 203 -12.48 -6.70 0.44
CA TRP A 203 -12.06 -5.51 1.17
C TRP A 203 -12.61 -4.21 0.55
N MET A 204 -12.51 -4.07 -0.78
CA MET A 204 -13.06 -2.94 -1.53
C MET A 204 -14.58 -2.81 -1.39
N SER A 205 -15.29 -3.92 -1.18
CA SER A 205 -16.75 -3.94 -1.03
C SER A 205 -17.23 -3.55 0.37
N PHE A 206 -16.38 -3.69 1.40
CA PHE A 206 -16.72 -3.32 2.77
C PHE A 206 -16.59 -1.81 3.00
N SER A 207 -17.17 -1.32 4.11
CA SER A 207 -17.12 0.09 4.51
C SER A 207 -15.68 0.65 4.57
N SER A 208 -14.71 -0.19 4.92
CA SER A 208 -13.29 0.17 4.99
C SER A 208 -12.64 0.47 3.63
N GLY A 209 -13.11 -0.17 2.55
CA GLY A 209 -12.66 0.09 1.18
C GLY A 209 -13.58 1.04 0.40
N LYS A 210 -14.79 1.27 0.92
CA LYS A 210 -15.82 2.05 0.25
C LYS A 210 -15.37 3.49 0.03
N HIS A 211 -15.52 3.99 -1.20
CA HIS A 211 -15.14 5.33 -1.64
C HIS A 211 -13.62 5.60 -1.70
N LEU A 212 -12.78 4.57 -1.59
CA LEU A 212 -11.35 4.69 -1.88
C LEU A 212 -11.08 4.59 -3.39
N GLY A 213 -9.87 4.98 -3.80
CA GLY A 213 -9.51 5.24 -5.20
C GLY A 213 -9.82 4.07 -6.14
N ALA A 214 -9.47 2.85 -5.75
CA ALA A 214 -9.70 1.68 -6.60
C ALA A 214 -11.19 1.41 -6.85
N GLN A 215 -12.04 1.49 -5.82
CA GLN A 215 -13.48 1.28 -5.99
C GLN A 215 -14.12 2.42 -6.79
N LYS A 216 -13.71 3.67 -6.52
CA LYS A 216 -14.18 4.85 -7.27
C LYS A 216 -13.80 4.77 -8.75
N ALA A 217 -12.60 4.28 -9.05
CA ALA A 217 -12.15 4.08 -10.42
C ALA A 217 -13.11 3.19 -11.21
N LEU A 218 -13.56 2.07 -10.62
CA LEU A 218 -14.45 1.12 -11.29
C LEU A 218 -15.74 1.79 -11.78
N TYR A 219 -16.46 2.47 -10.88
CA TYR A 219 -17.78 3.01 -11.21
C TYR A 219 -17.75 4.43 -11.80
N GLY A 220 -16.69 5.20 -11.53
CA GLY A 220 -16.54 6.57 -11.99
C GLY A 220 -15.80 6.65 -13.32
N PRO A 221 -14.48 6.94 -13.32
CA PRO A 221 -13.71 7.13 -14.55
C PRO A 221 -13.76 5.96 -15.55
N LEU A 222 -13.84 4.71 -15.07
CA LEU A 222 -13.93 3.53 -15.95
C LEU A 222 -15.36 3.18 -16.33
N GLY A 223 -16.37 3.72 -15.64
CA GLY A 223 -17.77 3.61 -16.02
C GLY A 223 -18.38 2.20 -15.98
N PHE A 224 -17.80 1.26 -15.24
CA PHE A 224 -18.35 -0.09 -15.14
C PHE A 224 -19.77 -0.07 -14.56
N GLN A 225 -20.67 -0.76 -15.24
CA GLN A 225 -22.03 -1.03 -14.77
C GLN A 225 -22.13 -2.52 -14.44
N ALA A 226 -22.67 -2.85 -13.27
CA ALA A 226 -22.82 -4.24 -12.86
C ALA A 226 -24.11 -4.43 -12.08
N ASP A 227 -24.90 -5.39 -12.53
CA ASP A 227 -26.11 -5.85 -11.86
C ASP A 227 -25.73 -6.87 -10.77
N GLY A 228 -26.17 -6.65 -9.53
CA GLY A 228 -25.88 -7.56 -8.41
C GLY A 228 -25.59 -6.87 -7.09
N THR A 229 -25.20 -7.66 -6.08
CA THR A 229 -24.73 -7.10 -4.81
C THR A 229 -23.38 -6.40 -4.99
N PRO A 230 -23.08 -5.32 -4.24
CA PRO A 230 -21.82 -4.59 -4.40
C PRO A 230 -20.57 -5.48 -4.36
N THR A 231 -20.53 -6.49 -3.48
CA THR A 231 -19.41 -7.42 -3.36
C THR A 231 -19.26 -8.32 -4.59
N GLN A 232 -20.35 -8.87 -5.12
CA GLN A 232 -20.30 -9.71 -6.32
C GLN A 232 -19.91 -8.90 -7.56
N SER A 233 -20.48 -7.71 -7.70
CA SER A 233 -20.19 -6.79 -8.79
C SER A 233 -18.73 -6.35 -8.79
N ILE A 234 -18.19 -5.92 -7.64
CA ILE A 234 -16.78 -5.54 -7.52
C ILE A 234 -15.88 -6.74 -7.81
N TYR A 235 -16.20 -7.92 -7.27
CA TYR A 235 -15.41 -9.11 -7.55
C TYR A 235 -15.38 -9.46 -9.03
N ALA A 236 -16.53 -9.46 -9.71
CA ALA A 236 -16.62 -9.77 -11.13
C ALA A 236 -15.80 -8.78 -11.99
N ILE A 237 -15.95 -7.47 -11.75
CA ILE A 237 -15.21 -6.43 -12.47
C ILE A 237 -13.71 -6.55 -12.18
N PHE A 238 -13.32 -6.64 -10.91
CA PHE A 238 -11.93 -6.68 -10.49
C PHE A 238 -11.23 -7.96 -10.98
N TYR A 239 -11.91 -9.11 -10.94
CA TYR A 239 -11.41 -10.36 -11.50
C TYR A 239 -11.30 -10.30 -13.02
N GLY A 240 -12.29 -9.75 -13.72
CA GLY A 240 -12.25 -9.59 -15.18
C GLY A 240 -11.05 -8.74 -15.63
N LEU A 241 -10.83 -7.59 -14.97
CA LEU A 241 -9.67 -6.73 -15.22
C LEU A 241 -8.34 -7.44 -14.91
N TRP A 242 -8.28 -8.16 -13.78
CA TRP A 242 -7.09 -8.93 -13.41
C TRP A 242 -6.80 -10.00 -14.46
N LYS A 243 -7.81 -10.76 -14.89
CA LYS A 243 -7.65 -11.84 -15.87
C LYS A 243 -7.28 -11.31 -17.25
N TYR A 244 -7.85 -10.18 -17.65
CA TYR A 244 -7.47 -9.51 -18.88
C TYR A 244 -5.97 -9.18 -18.88
N LEU A 245 -5.47 -8.56 -17.81
CA LEU A 245 -4.03 -8.28 -17.68
C LEU A 245 -3.18 -9.56 -17.63
N ASP A 246 -3.66 -10.60 -16.96
CA ASP A 246 -2.97 -11.90 -16.91
C ASP A 246 -2.81 -12.52 -18.32
N ILE A 247 -3.78 -12.34 -19.21
CA ILE A 247 -3.71 -12.87 -20.58
C ILE A 247 -2.79 -12.01 -21.47
N HIS A 248 -2.77 -10.68 -21.26
CA HIS A 248 -2.09 -9.75 -22.18
C HIS A 248 -0.69 -9.34 -21.75
N LEU A 249 -0.34 -9.46 -20.47
CA LEU A 249 1.02 -9.23 -19.98
C LEU A 249 1.89 -10.46 -20.24
N THR A 250 3.11 -10.25 -20.68
CA THR A 250 4.10 -11.34 -20.77
C THR A 250 4.54 -11.79 -19.37
N ASP A 251 5.11 -12.99 -19.24
CA ASP A 251 5.67 -13.44 -17.96
C ASP A 251 6.76 -12.50 -17.43
N GLN A 252 7.55 -11.92 -18.33
CA GLN A 252 8.54 -10.91 -17.99
C GLN A 252 7.87 -9.63 -17.46
N ASP A 253 6.82 -9.12 -18.12
CA ASP A 253 6.06 -7.97 -17.62
C ASP A 253 5.44 -8.27 -16.25
N LYS A 254 4.89 -9.48 -16.05
CA LYS A 254 4.31 -9.89 -14.76
C LYS A 254 5.37 -9.90 -13.65
N ALA A 255 6.55 -10.43 -13.92
CA ALA A 255 7.68 -10.42 -12.99
C ALA A 255 8.17 -8.98 -12.73
N ASP A 256 8.23 -8.15 -13.78
CA ASP A 256 8.69 -6.77 -13.69
C ASP A 256 7.70 -5.85 -12.98
N LEU A 257 6.40 -6.14 -13.03
CA LEU A 257 5.37 -5.33 -12.38
C LEU A 257 5.00 -5.84 -10.98
N GLY A 258 5.47 -7.04 -10.60
CA GLY A 258 4.99 -7.73 -9.40
C GLY A 258 3.48 -8.02 -9.52
N PHE A 259 3.07 -8.56 -10.66
CA PHE A 259 1.67 -8.73 -11.02
C PHE A 259 0.90 -9.60 -10.01
N GLY A 260 -0.27 -9.12 -9.62
CA GLY A 260 -1.12 -9.72 -8.59
C GLY A 260 -2.33 -8.85 -8.27
N ALA A 261 -3.12 -9.24 -7.28
CA ALA A 261 -4.31 -8.47 -6.88
C ALA A 261 -3.96 -7.06 -6.39
N MET A 262 -2.89 -6.92 -5.59
CA MET A 262 -2.41 -5.62 -5.11
C MET A 262 -1.91 -4.71 -6.22
N PHE A 263 -1.26 -5.28 -7.24
CA PHE A 263 -0.84 -4.52 -8.41
C PHE A 263 -2.05 -3.86 -9.08
N LEU A 264 -3.11 -4.64 -9.36
CA LEU A 264 -4.33 -4.10 -9.96
C LEU A 264 -4.99 -3.03 -9.06
N GLU A 265 -5.08 -3.27 -7.75
CA GLU A 265 -5.61 -2.28 -6.80
C GLU A 265 -4.86 -0.95 -6.89
N HIS A 266 -3.52 -1.00 -6.87
CA HIS A 266 -2.69 0.18 -6.94
C HIS A 266 -2.89 0.93 -8.25
N VAL A 267 -3.00 0.23 -9.38
CA VAL A 267 -3.23 0.88 -10.66
C VAL A 267 -4.60 1.56 -10.70
N LEU A 268 -5.66 0.88 -10.27
CA LEU A 268 -7.01 1.45 -10.18
C LEU A 268 -7.04 2.68 -9.26
N CYS A 269 -6.33 2.65 -8.14
CA CYS A 269 -6.20 3.76 -7.21
C CYS A 269 -5.57 5.04 -7.83
N LYS A 270 -4.90 4.93 -8.98
CA LYS A 270 -4.31 6.08 -9.70
C LYS A 270 -5.11 6.51 -10.91
N VAL A 271 -6.19 5.82 -11.26
CA VAL A 271 -6.99 6.15 -12.45
C VAL A 271 -7.50 7.60 -12.41
N GLU A 272 -7.98 8.09 -11.28
CA GLU A 272 -8.41 9.50 -11.12
C GLU A 272 -7.29 10.52 -11.37
N ARG A 273 -6.01 10.11 -11.31
CA ARG A 273 -4.86 10.98 -11.62
C ARG A 273 -4.55 11.03 -13.10
N TYR A 274 -5.04 10.08 -13.89
CA TYR A 274 -4.81 10.05 -15.32
C TYR A 274 -5.46 11.25 -15.99
N ASP A 275 -6.70 11.61 -15.61
CA ASP A 275 -7.35 12.83 -16.08
C ASP A 275 -6.58 14.10 -15.72
N LYS A 276 -5.85 14.13 -14.60
CA LYS A 276 -4.99 15.29 -14.27
C LYS A 276 -3.73 15.36 -15.11
N ARG A 277 -3.22 14.21 -15.55
CA ARG A 277 -2.02 14.11 -16.39
C ARG A 277 -2.35 14.26 -17.88
N TRP A 278 -3.58 13.95 -18.27
CA TRP A 278 -4.14 14.09 -19.62
C TRP A 278 -5.55 14.70 -19.59
N PRO A 279 -5.70 16.00 -19.21
CA PRO A 279 -7.00 16.64 -19.06
C PRO A 279 -7.81 16.62 -20.37
N GLY A 280 -9.01 16.03 -20.32
CA GLY A 280 -9.92 15.94 -21.48
C GLY A 280 -9.50 14.97 -22.58
N GLU A 281 -8.29 14.41 -22.50
CA GLU A 281 -7.74 13.51 -23.52
C GLU A 281 -7.66 12.07 -23.06
N PHE A 282 -7.64 11.78 -21.75
CA PHE A 282 -7.45 10.42 -21.26
C PHE A 282 -8.48 9.43 -21.84
N LEU A 283 -9.77 9.72 -21.66
CA LEU A 283 -10.85 8.87 -22.16
C LEU A 283 -10.84 8.76 -23.69
N GLU A 284 -10.64 9.87 -24.41
CA GLU A 284 -10.60 9.86 -25.88
C GLU A 284 -9.35 9.13 -26.43
N ARG A 285 -8.19 9.32 -25.79
CA ARG A 285 -6.96 8.61 -26.13
C ARG A 285 -7.11 7.12 -25.88
N SER A 286 -7.63 6.72 -24.73
CA SER A 286 -7.88 5.32 -24.42
C SER A 286 -8.85 4.67 -25.42
N LYS A 287 -9.91 5.38 -25.85
CA LYS A 287 -10.81 4.91 -26.95
C LYS A 287 -10.08 4.79 -28.28
N ASN A 288 -9.17 5.71 -28.60
CA ASN A 288 -8.42 5.68 -29.87
C ASN A 288 -7.40 4.53 -29.88
N VAL A 289 -6.69 4.32 -28.78
CA VAL A 289 -5.76 3.19 -28.62
C VAL A 289 -6.49 1.85 -28.75
N GLU A 290 -7.67 1.72 -28.14
CA GLU A 290 -8.51 0.52 -28.24
C GLU A 290 -8.96 0.26 -29.68
N LYS A 291 -9.30 1.31 -30.46
CA LYS A 291 -9.61 1.20 -31.90
C LYS A 291 -8.39 0.81 -32.74
N GLU A 292 -7.20 1.27 -32.37
CA GLU A 292 -5.97 0.96 -33.10
C GLU A 292 -5.54 -0.51 -32.90
N ASN A 293 -6.09 -1.20 -31.90
CA ASN A 293 -5.79 -2.60 -31.56
C ASN A 293 -4.28 -2.90 -31.59
N ARG A 294 -3.47 -1.95 -31.09
CA ARG A 294 -2.02 -2.09 -31.11
C ARG A 294 -1.66 -3.29 -30.24
N PRO A 295 -0.90 -4.27 -30.76
CA PRO A 295 -0.43 -5.37 -29.95
C PRO A 295 0.47 -4.82 -28.84
N TRP A 296 0.37 -5.41 -27.65
CA TRP A 296 1.30 -5.11 -26.58
C TRP A 296 2.70 -5.61 -26.97
N ILE A 297 3.64 -4.68 -27.17
CA ILE A 297 5.04 -5.01 -27.50
C ILE A 297 5.90 -4.86 -26.22
N PRO A 298 6.60 -5.91 -25.78
CA PRO A 298 7.40 -5.89 -24.56
C PRO A 298 8.44 -4.77 -24.55
N GLY A 299 8.51 -4.02 -23.44
CA GLY A 299 9.49 -2.95 -23.23
C GLY A 299 9.20 -1.64 -23.98
N GLU A 300 8.39 -1.63 -25.03
CA GLU A 300 8.07 -0.43 -25.81
C GLU A 300 7.31 0.61 -24.98
N ASN A 301 6.49 0.15 -24.04
CA ASN A 301 5.70 1.03 -23.17
C ASN A 301 6.51 1.82 -22.13
N THR A 302 7.81 1.52 -21.99
CA THR A 302 8.71 2.29 -21.14
C THR A 302 9.14 3.62 -21.78
N THR A 303 9.07 3.72 -23.10
CA THR A 303 9.44 4.91 -23.90
C THR A 303 8.26 5.49 -24.66
N ASN A 304 7.25 4.67 -24.99
CA ASN A 304 6.05 5.05 -25.69
C ASN A 304 4.78 4.64 -24.91
N GLY A 305 4.15 5.58 -24.20
CA GLY A 305 2.95 5.32 -23.39
C GLY A 305 1.64 5.15 -24.19
N ASP A 306 1.72 4.84 -25.49
CA ASP A 306 0.57 4.72 -26.38
C ASP A 306 -0.13 3.37 -26.30
N ALA A 307 0.50 2.29 -25.79
CA ALA A 307 -0.25 1.07 -25.49
C ALA A 307 -0.86 1.19 -24.10
N PHE A 308 -2.19 1.09 -24.03
CA PHE A 308 -2.93 1.23 -22.80
C PHE A 308 -3.27 -0.16 -22.23
N PRO A 309 -2.96 -0.46 -20.94
CA PRO A 309 -3.12 -1.81 -20.41
C PRO A 309 -4.57 -2.15 -20.04
N PHE A 310 -5.51 -1.18 -20.07
CA PHE A 310 -6.91 -1.40 -19.72
C PHE A 310 -7.83 -1.23 -20.93
N PRO A 311 -8.67 -2.22 -21.25
CA PRO A 311 -9.76 -2.01 -22.17
C PRO A 311 -10.77 -1.09 -21.48
N LEU A 312 -11.16 0.02 -22.12
CA LEU A 312 -12.30 0.82 -21.63
C LEU A 312 -13.61 0.06 -21.83
N THR A 313 -13.63 -0.82 -22.84
CA THR A 313 -14.72 -1.71 -23.16
C THR A 313 -14.18 -3.12 -23.37
N ILE A 314 -14.45 -4.03 -22.43
CA ILE A 314 -14.25 -5.46 -22.70
C ILE A 314 -15.36 -5.86 -23.67
N ASP A 315 -15.02 -6.11 -24.93
CA ASP A 315 -16.01 -6.60 -25.88
C ASP A 315 -16.54 -7.99 -25.46
N ARG A 316 -17.66 -8.38 -26.07
CA ARG A 316 -18.33 -9.63 -25.70
C ARG A 316 -17.45 -10.86 -25.90
N GLN A 317 -16.54 -10.84 -26.87
CA GLN A 317 -15.65 -11.96 -27.17
C GLN A 317 -14.55 -12.07 -26.11
N ALA A 318 -13.84 -10.98 -25.81
CA ALA A 318 -12.84 -10.93 -24.74
C ALA A 318 -13.47 -11.27 -23.38
N PHE A 319 -14.69 -10.81 -23.11
CA PHE A 319 -15.43 -11.19 -21.91
C PHE A 319 -15.77 -12.69 -21.89
N GLN A 320 -16.17 -13.25 -23.02
CA GLN A 320 -16.46 -14.68 -23.14
C GLN A 320 -15.19 -15.53 -22.95
N GLU A 321 -14.04 -15.10 -23.48
CA GLU A 321 -12.74 -15.75 -23.27
C GLU A 321 -12.34 -15.75 -21.78
N ILE A 322 -12.56 -14.63 -21.07
CA ILE A 322 -12.40 -14.57 -19.61
C ILE A 322 -13.33 -15.60 -18.95
N LEU A 323 -14.63 -15.60 -19.29
CA LEU A 323 -15.61 -16.53 -18.70
C LEU A 323 -15.28 -18.00 -18.96
N ASP A 324 -14.80 -18.33 -20.16
CA ASP A 324 -14.46 -19.70 -20.53
C ASP A 324 -13.14 -20.14 -19.87
N SER A 325 -12.19 -19.22 -19.67
CA SER A 325 -10.98 -19.48 -18.88
C SER A 325 -11.26 -19.78 -17.40
N ILE A 326 -12.38 -19.27 -16.86
CA ILE A 326 -12.84 -19.57 -15.49
C ILE A 326 -13.44 -20.98 -15.40
N LYS A 327 -14.11 -21.47 -16.46
CA LYS A 327 -14.74 -22.79 -16.47
C LYS A 327 -13.73 -23.94 -16.63
N ASN A 328 -12.56 -23.64 -17.18
CA ASN A 328 -11.51 -24.61 -17.51
C ASN A 328 -10.41 -24.73 -16.42
N ASN A 329 -10.55 -24.00 -15.31
CA ASN A 329 -9.70 -24.08 -14.12
C ASN A 329 -10.54 -24.48 -12.90
#